data_AF-A0A9P9MJX6-F1
#
_entry.id   AF-A0A9P9MJX6-F1
#
_cell.length_a   1.000
_cell.length_b   1.000
_cell.length_c   1.000
_cell.angle_alpha   90.00
_cell.angle_beta   90.00
_cell.angle_gamma   90.00
#
_symmetry.space_group_name_H-M   'P 1'
#
loop_
_entity.id
_entity.type
_entity.pdbx_description
1 polymer ?
#
loop_
_entity_poly.entity_id
_entity_poly.type
_entity_poly.pdbx_seq_one_letter_code
_entity_poly.pdbx_strand_id
1 'polypeptide(L)'
;MSLQELMEQWQIMSDRRGEEDRARDKARLLEDMTFEGKKRAKLEALVVDVTARVPSYEYRSAGALRILEREQENEMTDLQRKHKAQLKALQKKQEEEMAALPAKYNRKAADIEKNFRMDIQWELGLMLEVEQSALENTMSVERRRVLEAREREDRIRQQARSLVDQDLNSQVLTTFREEASRHHQPHRDGTPQLSSQRPLKSILKKPRGISVNSDGITAQVLTSDDETLDDRKIKRVKVEGYSRSGGARAPDVLDKEATLFPYRENNGILIHTPRSPRTPWTPRTPRTPRTPQELQSAP
;
A
#
# COMPACT_ATOMS: atom_id res chain seq x y z
N MET A 1 106.67 3.30 88.70
CA MET A 1 106.08 2.74 87.47
C MET A 1 107.20 2.48 86.51
N SER A 2 107.63 1.23 86.38
CA SER A 2 108.61 0.82 85.38
C SER A 2 107.95 0.73 84.00
N LEU A 3 108.72 0.85 82.92
CA LEU A 3 108.21 0.69 81.54
C LEU A 3 107.51 -0.67 81.34
N GLN A 4 108.02 -1.69 82.03
CA GLN A 4 107.48 -3.05 82.00
C GLN A 4 106.08 -3.12 82.61
N GLU A 5 105.84 -2.48 83.75
CA GLU A 5 104.50 -2.40 84.38
C GLU A 5 103.49 -1.69 83.47
N LEU A 6 103.91 -0.66 82.73
CA LEU A 6 103.03 0.09 81.83
C LEU A 6 102.68 -0.73 80.57
N MET A 7 103.63 -1.51 80.05
CA MET A 7 103.37 -2.45 78.95
C MET A 7 102.42 -3.56 79.37
N GLU A 8 102.58 -4.12 80.56
CA GLU A 8 101.67 -5.15 81.10
C GLU A 8 100.26 -4.59 81.30
N GLN A 9 100.13 -3.38 81.85
CA GLN A 9 98.82 -2.70 81.98
C GLN A 9 98.18 -2.41 80.62
N TRP A 10 98.96 -2.00 79.62
CA TRP A 10 98.44 -1.77 78.27
C TRP A 10 97.97 -3.09 77.63
N GLN A 11 98.72 -4.17 77.79
CA GLN A 11 98.36 -5.50 77.30
C GLN A 11 97.06 -5.98 77.94
N ILE A 12 96.91 -5.87 79.26
CA ILE A 12 95.66 -6.22 79.98
C ILE A 12 94.47 -5.39 79.47
N MET A 13 94.65 -4.07 79.27
CA MET A 13 93.59 -3.19 78.74
C MET A 13 93.26 -3.47 77.27
N SER A 14 94.23 -3.91 76.48
CA SER A 14 94.05 -4.30 75.09
C SER A 14 93.30 -5.62 74.99
N ASP A 15 93.71 -6.62 75.77
CA ASP A 15 93.05 -7.94 75.84
C ASP A 15 91.62 -7.81 76.35
N ARG A 16 91.38 -7.00 77.38
CA ARG A 16 90.05 -6.66 77.87
C ARG A 16 89.17 -6.00 76.80
N ARG A 17 89.69 -5.02 76.05
CA ARG A 17 88.94 -4.40 74.93
C ARG A 17 88.65 -5.39 73.82
N GLY A 18 89.61 -6.24 73.48
CA GLY A 18 89.42 -7.32 72.51
C GLY A 18 88.36 -8.33 72.97
N GLU A 19 88.28 -8.63 74.26
CA GLU A 19 87.22 -9.46 74.84
C GLU A 19 85.86 -8.76 74.84
N GLU A 20 85.80 -7.47 75.18
CA GLU A 20 84.58 -6.65 75.15
C GLU A 20 84.02 -6.55 73.72
N ASP A 21 84.86 -6.35 72.70
CA ASP A 21 84.44 -6.30 71.31
C ASP A 21 83.97 -7.67 70.81
N ARG A 22 84.68 -8.76 71.15
CA ARG A 22 84.20 -10.13 70.89
C ARG A 22 82.86 -10.41 71.59
N ALA A 23 82.64 -9.87 72.79
CA ALA A 23 81.37 -10.01 73.50
C ALA A 23 80.24 -9.22 72.83
N ARG A 24 80.51 -8.00 72.33
CA ARG A 24 79.56 -7.20 71.55
C ARG A 24 79.19 -7.88 70.23
N ASP A 25 80.17 -8.44 69.52
CA ASP A 25 79.91 -9.14 68.26
C ASP A 25 79.10 -10.41 68.49
N LYS A 26 79.39 -11.17 69.55
CA LYS A 26 78.55 -12.31 69.97
C LYS A 26 77.13 -11.86 70.32
N ALA A 27 76.96 -10.72 71.00
CA ALA A 27 75.65 -10.19 71.35
C ALA A 27 74.84 -9.80 70.10
N ARG A 28 75.44 -9.09 69.14
CA ARG A 28 74.80 -8.73 67.86
C ARG A 28 74.37 -9.98 67.07
N LEU A 29 75.24 -10.98 66.97
CA LEU A 29 74.90 -12.25 66.30
C LEU A 29 73.73 -12.96 66.97
N LEU A 30 73.67 -12.96 68.30
CA LEU A 30 72.54 -13.52 69.04
C LEU A 30 71.25 -12.71 68.79
N GLU A 31 71.32 -11.38 68.80
CA GLU A 31 70.19 -10.51 68.47
C GLU A 31 69.65 -10.79 67.06
N ASP A 32 70.51 -10.85 66.05
CA ASP A 32 70.16 -11.15 64.67
C ASP A 32 69.53 -12.54 64.54
N MET A 33 70.10 -13.56 65.21
CA MET A 33 69.52 -14.89 65.23
C MET A 33 68.12 -14.91 65.88
N THR A 34 67.91 -14.16 66.97
CA THR A 34 66.58 -14.07 67.60
C THR A 34 65.58 -13.31 66.74
N PHE A 35 66.03 -12.28 66.02
CA PHE A 35 65.19 -11.51 65.10
C PHE A 35 64.77 -12.34 63.90
N GLU A 36 65.71 -13.01 63.23
CA GLU A 36 65.42 -13.92 62.12
C GLU A 36 64.57 -15.11 62.59
N GLY A 37 64.80 -15.63 63.80
CA GLY A 37 63.93 -16.64 64.42
C GLY A 37 62.48 -16.16 64.56
N LYS A 38 62.26 -14.95 65.10
CA LYS A 38 60.91 -14.34 65.22
C LYS A 38 60.26 -14.09 63.87
N LYS A 39 61.03 -13.66 62.87
CA LYS A 39 60.56 -13.42 61.50
C LYS A 39 60.11 -14.72 60.83
N ARG A 40 60.91 -15.78 60.94
CA ARG A 40 60.56 -17.13 60.43
C ARG A 40 59.30 -17.66 61.10
N ALA A 41 59.21 -17.56 62.43
CA ALA A 41 58.03 -17.99 63.17
C ALA A 41 56.75 -17.25 62.73
N LYS A 42 56.82 -15.93 62.48
CA LYS A 42 55.69 -15.15 61.95
C LYS A 42 55.30 -15.56 60.53
N LEU A 43 56.28 -15.84 59.67
CA LEU A 43 56.03 -16.30 58.31
C LEU A 43 55.38 -17.69 58.32
N GLU A 44 55.85 -18.61 59.14
CA GLU A 44 55.25 -19.94 59.31
C GLU A 44 53.80 -19.82 59.81
N ALA A 45 53.54 -18.97 60.81
CA ALA A 45 52.18 -18.72 61.29
C ALA A 45 51.26 -18.18 60.19
N LEU A 46 51.73 -17.22 59.38
CA LEU A 46 50.97 -16.69 58.25
C LEU A 46 50.71 -17.74 57.16
N VAL A 47 51.68 -18.60 56.87
CA VAL A 47 51.51 -19.70 55.92
C VAL A 47 50.42 -20.65 56.42
N VAL A 48 50.48 -21.06 57.69
CA VAL A 48 49.46 -21.93 58.29
C VAL A 48 48.07 -21.28 58.23
N ASP A 49 47.95 -20.00 58.59
CA ASP A 49 46.69 -19.26 58.54
C ASP A 49 46.11 -19.16 57.12
N VAL A 50 46.94 -18.88 56.12
CA VAL A 50 46.51 -18.80 54.72
C VAL A 50 46.11 -20.18 54.21
N THR A 51 46.94 -21.21 54.44
CA THR A 51 46.65 -22.59 54.04
C THR A 51 45.36 -23.11 54.68
N ALA A 52 45.07 -22.75 55.93
CA ALA A 52 43.81 -23.10 56.59
C ALA A 52 42.58 -22.42 55.97
N ARG A 53 42.74 -21.21 55.39
CA ARG A 53 41.64 -20.45 54.77
C ARG A 53 41.37 -20.84 53.32
N VAL A 54 42.37 -21.30 52.57
CA VAL A 54 42.25 -21.66 51.14
C VAL A 54 41.07 -22.60 50.88
N PRO A 55 40.87 -23.72 51.62
CA PRO A 55 39.74 -24.62 51.38
C PRO A 55 38.38 -23.95 51.55
N SER A 56 38.25 -23.00 52.49
CA SER A 56 37.00 -22.26 52.69
C SER A 56 36.69 -21.33 51.52
N TYR A 57 37.72 -20.66 50.98
CA TYR A 57 37.55 -19.82 49.79
C TYR A 57 37.20 -20.65 48.56
N GLU A 58 37.90 -21.76 48.33
CA GLU A 58 37.61 -22.68 47.23
C GLU A 58 36.20 -23.25 47.30
N TYR A 59 35.75 -23.64 48.50
CA TYR A 59 34.38 -24.11 48.72
C TYR A 59 33.35 -23.04 48.38
N ARG A 60 33.56 -21.81 48.86
CA ARG A 60 32.66 -20.68 48.58
C ARG A 60 32.62 -20.32 47.09
N SER A 61 33.78 -20.27 46.43
CA SER A 61 33.85 -19.98 45.01
C SER A 61 33.21 -21.09 44.17
N ALA A 62 33.46 -22.36 44.50
CA ALA A 62 32.83 -23.48 43.82
C ALA A 62 31.31 -23.50 44.01
N GLY A 63 30.82 -23.15 45.21
CA GLY A 63 29.40 -22.97 45.49
C GLY A 63 28.78 -21.86 44.63
N ALA A 64 29.43 -20.70 44.55
CA ALA A 64 28.96 -19.58 43.73
C ALA A 64 28.95 -19.93 42.23
N LEU A 65 29.98 -20.61 41.73
CA LEU A 65 30.04 -21.06 40.34
C LEU A 65 28.90 -22.02 40.00
N ARG A 66 28.61 -23.01 40.86
CA ARG A 66 27.49 -23.93 40.65
C ARG A 66 26.13 -23.24 40.62
N ILE A 67 25.96 -22.16 41.38
CA ILE A 67 24.71 -21.37 41.36
C ILE A 67 24.60 -20.63 40.02
N LEU A 68 25.67 -19.96 39.60
CA LEU A 68 25.71 -19.24 38.32
C LEU A 68 25.48 -20.18 37.13
N GLU A 69 26.10 -21.37 37.13
CA GLU A 69 25.89 -22.38 36.07
C GLU A 69 24.42 -22.79 35.98
N ARG A 70 23.75 -23.04 37.12
CA ARG A 70 22.33 -23.37 37.16
C ARG A 70 21.45 -22.20 36.70
N GLU A 71 21.76 -20.98 37.10
CA GLU A 71 21.05 -19.78 36.65
C GLU A 71 21.16 -19.62 35.13
N GLN A 72 22.37 -19.79 34.59
CA GLN A 72 22.62 -19.74 33.15
C GLN A 72 21.87 -20.84 32.39
N GLU A 73 21.87 -22.08 32.90
CA GLU A 73 21.09 -23.18 32.31
C GLU A 73 19.58 -22.87 32.31
N ASN A 74 19.06 -22.35 33.43
CA ASN A 74 17.65 -21.97 33.54
C ASN A 74 17.29 -20.86 32.55
N GLU A 75 18.11 -19.80 32.45
CA GLU A 75 17.89 -18.72 31.49
C GLU A 75 17.90 -19.21 30.04
N MET A 76 18.84 -20.09 29.69
CA MET A 76 18.92 -20.68 28.35
C MET A 76 17.70 -21.53 28.03
N THR A 77 17.24 -22.37 28.96
CA THR A 77 16.04 -23.19 28.75
C THR A 77 14.78 -22.33 28.62
N ASP A 78 14.64 -21.28 29.43
CA ASP A 78 13.51 -20.36 29.35
C ASP A 78 13.52 -19.55 28.05
N LEU A 79 14.70 -19.12 27.59
CA LEU A 79 14.85 -18.46 26.30
C LEU A 79 14.45 -19.39 25.15
N GLN A 80 14.88 -20.65 25.18
CA GLN A 80 14.50 -21.66 24.20
C GLN A 80 12.98 -21.92 24.20
N ARG A 81 12.35 -21.99 25.39
CA ARG A 81 10.89 -22.13 25.52
C ARG A 81 10.17 -20.93 24.90
N LYS A 82 10.59 -19.70 25.21
CA LYS A 82 10.03 -18.47 24.66
C LYS A 82 10.16 -18.44 23.14
N HIS A 83 11.34 -18.73 22.61
CA HIS A 83 11.58 -18.77 21.16
C HIS A 83 10.72 -19.83 20.46
N LYS A 84 10.62 -21.04 21.03
CA LYS A 84 9.77 -22.11 20.50
C LYS A 84 8.28 -21.73 20.53
N ALA A 85 7.82 -21.03 21.58
CA ALA A 85 6.45 -20.54 21.66
C ALA A 85 6.18 -19.45 20.62
N GLN A 86 7.12 -18.51 20.41
CA GLN A 86 7.01 -17.47 19.38
C GLN A 86 6.93 -18.07 17.98
N LEU A 87 7.78 -19.04 17.64
CA LEU A 87 7.73 -19.73 16.36
C LEU A 87 6.38 -20.42 16.12
N LYS A 88 5.87 -21.14 17.13
CA LYS A 88 4.55 -21.77 17.05
C LYS A 88 3.42 -20.75 16.88
N ALA A 89 3.48 -19.62 17.58
CA ALA A 89 2.48 -18.57 17.46
C ALA A 89 2.49 -17.92 16.06
N LEU A 90 3.67 -17.66 15.51
CA LEU A 90 3.81 -17.15 14.14
C LEU A 90 3.29 -18.16 13.11
N GLN A 91 3.65 -19.43 13.26
CA GLN A 91 3.15 -20.48 12.38
C GLN A 91 1.62 -20.58 12.44
N LYS A 92 1.03 -20.57 13.64
CA LYS A 92 -0.43 -20.60 13.82
C LYS A 92 -1.10 -19.40 13.17
N LYS A 93 -0.54 -18.19 13.34
CA LYS A 93 -1.06 -16.98 12.71
C LYS A 93 -1.02 -17.09 11.19
N GLN A 94 0.07 -17.62 10.63
CA GLN A 94 0.19 -17.86 9.20
C GLN A 94 -0.85 -18.89 8.71
N GLU A 95 -1.04 -20.00 9.44
CA GLU A 95 -2.06 -21.00 9.11
C GLU A 95 -3.49 -20.42 9.14
N GLU A 96 -3.81 -19.59 10.14
CA GLU A 96 -5.09 -18.88 10.24
C GLU A 96 -5.29 -17.89 9.09
N GLU A 97 -4.27 -17.12 8.73
CA GLU A 97 -4.32 -16.21 7.58
C GLU A 97 -4.53 -16.98 6.27
N MET A 98 -3.77 -18.07 6.06
CA MET A 98 -3.91 -18.92 4.88
C MET A 98 -5.29 -19.60 4.81
N ALA A 99 -5.86 -20.02 5.94
CA ALA A 99 -7.21 -20.57 6.00
C ALA A 99 -8.30 -19.50 5.72
N ALA A 100 -8.05 -18.24 6.08
CA ALA A 100 -8.98 -17.14 5.84
C ALA A 100 -8.94 -16.61 4.40
N LEU A 101 -7.83 -16.77 3.67
CA LEU A 101 -7.68 -16.28 2.29
C LEU A 101 -8.74 -16.83 1.33
N PRO A 102 -9.00 -18.16 1.25
CA PRO A 102 -10.03 -18.70 0.37
C PRO A 102 -11.40 -18.07 0.61
N ALA A 103 -11.81 -17.90 1.87
CA ALA A 103 -13.10 -17.29 2.20
C ALA A 103 -13.17 -15.83 1.75
N LYS A 104 -12.08 -15.05 1.88
CA LYS A 104 -12.01 -13.67 1.40
C LYS A 104 -12.11 -13.60 -0.13
N TYR A 105 -11.36 -14.44 -0.85
CA TYR A 105 -11.38 -14.44 -2.31
C TYR A 105 -12.70 -14.98 -2.87
N ASN A 106 -13.30 -15.99 -2.24
CA ASN A 106 -14.61 -16.52 -2.67
C ASN A 106 -15.73 -15.48 -2.49
N ARG A 107 -15.72 -14.70 -1.40
CA ARG A 107 -16.66 -13.58 -1.24
C ARG A 107 -16.47 -12.53 -2.33
N LYS A 108 -15.22 -12.12 -2.58
CA LYS A 108 -14.93 -11.14 -3.63
C LYS A 108 -15.30 -11.66 -5.03
N ALA A 109 -15.06 -12.93 -5.31
CA ALA A 109 -15.46 -13.56 -6.56
C ALA A 109 -16.99 -13.57 -6.72
N ALA A 110 -17.74 -13.91 -5.66
CA ALA A 110 -19.20 -13.88 -5.67
C ALA A 110 -19.76 -12.46 -5.89
N ASP A 111 -19.15 -11.44 -5.27
CA ASP A 111 -19.54 -10.04 -5.47
C ASP A 111 -19.28 -9.60 -6.92
N ILE A 112 -18.14 -9.97 -7.49
CA ILE A 112 -17.80 -9.71 -8.89
C ILE A 112 -18.80 -10.40 -9.82
N GLU A 113 -19.10 -11.68 -9.59
CA GLU A 113 -20.06 -12.43 -10.39
C GLU A 113 -21.47 -11.82 -10.30
N LYS A 114 -21.89 -11.37 -9.12
CA LYS A 114 -23.16 -10.67 -8.94
C LYS A 114 -23.21 -9.37 -9.74
N ASN A 115 -22.14 -8.57 -9.71
CA ASN A 115 -22.08 -7.33 -10.49
C ASN A 115 -22.15 -7.62 -11.99
N PHE A 116 -21.38 -8.58 -12.50
CA PHE A 116 -21.47 -8.98 -13.90
C PHE A 116 -22.86 -9.46 -14.31
N ARG A 117 -23.54 -10.24 -13.45
CA ARG A 117 -24.92 -10.67 -13.70
C ARG A 117 -25.88 -9.47 -13.79
N MET A 118 -25.72 -8.47 -12.93
CA MET A 118 -26.52 -7.24 -12.97
C MET A 118 -26.25 -6.43 -14.24
N ASP A 119 -24.99 -6.27 -14.62
CA ASP A 119 -24.59 -5.54 -15.83
C ASP A 119 -25.19 -6.21 -17.08
N ILE A 120 -25.08 -7.54 -17.20
CA ILE A 120 -25.68 -8.30 -18.30
C ILE A 120 -27.20 -8.13 -18.31
N GLN A 121 -27.87 -8.21 -17.15
CA GLN A 121 -29.32 -8.02 -17.08
C GLN A 121 -29.74 -6.62 -17.51
N TRP A 122 -28.98 -5.60 -17.13
CA TRP A 122 -29.25 -4.23 -17.51
C TRP A 122 -29.05 -4.00 -19.02
N GLU A 123 -27.96 -4.51 -19.59
CA GLU A 123 -27.70 -4.45 -21.03
C GLU A 123 -28.79 -5.16 -21.84
N LEU A 124 -29.20 -6.36 -21.42
CA LEU A 124 -30.30 -7.09 -22.06
C LEU A 124 -31.63 -6.31 -21.95
N GLY A 125 -31.90 -5.70 -20.79
CA GLY A 125 -33.07 -4.85 -20.60
C GLY A 125 -33.10 -3.67 -21.57
N LEU A 126 -31.96 -2.98 -21.73
CA LEU A 126 -31.83 -1.89 -22.69
C LEU A 126 -32.00 -2.35 -24.13
N MET A 127 -31.39 -3.48 -24.52
CA MET A 127 -31.55 -4.02 -25.87
C MET A 127 -33.01 -4.33 -26.18
N LEU A 128 -33.72 -4.96 -25.24
CA LEU A 128 -35.15 -5.24 -25.38
C LEU A 128 -36.00 -3.97 -25.49
N GLU A 129 -35.69 -2.93 -24.72
CA GLU A 129 -36.40 -1.64 -24.79
C GLU A 129 -36.16 -0.94 -26.14
N VAL A 130 -34.92 -0.98 -26.65
CA VAL A 130 -34.58 -0.46 -27.97
C VAL A 130 -35.30 -1.24 -29.08
N GLU A 131 -35.34 -2.57 -29.00
CA GLU A 131 -36.07 -3.40 -29.97
C GLU A 131 -37.59 -3.18 -29.92
N GLN A 132 -38.16 -3.09 -28.71
CA GLN A 132 -39.60 -2.80 -28.53
C GLN A 132 -39.97 -1.42 -29.09
N SER A 133 -39.21 -0.39 -28.75
CA SER A 133 -39.44 0.96 -29.28
C SER A 133 -39.24 1.03 -30.80
N ALA A 134 -38.29 0.28 -31.36
CA ALA A 134 -38.13 0.16 -32.81
C ALA A 134 -39.36 -0.49 -33.46
N LEU A 135 -39.89 -1.58 -32.89
CA LEU A 135 -41.10 -2.26 -33.36
C LEU A 135 -42.36 -1.40 -33.22
N GLU A 136 -42.51 -0.66 -32.11
CA GLU A 136 -43.63 0.26 -31.94
C GLU A 136 -43.57 1.40 -32.96
N ASN A 137 -42.37 1.93 -33.23
CA ASN A 137 -42.17 2.94 -34.26
C ASN A 137 -42.54 2.40 -35.65
N THR A 138 -42.08 1.21 -36.04
CA THR A 138 -42.43 0.62 -37.34
C THR A 138 -43.93 0.39 -37.46
N MET A 139 -44.58 -0.17 -36.45
CA MET A 139 -46.03 -0.35 -36.42
C MET A 139 -46.78 0.98 -36.48
N SER A 140 -46.29 2.04 -35.83
CA SER A 140 -46.89 3.37 -35.89
C SER A 140 -46.79 3.99 -37.29
N VAL A 141 -45.68 3.74 -37.99
CA VAL A 141 -45.44 4.20 -39.36
C VAL A 141 -46.34 3.44 -40.32
N GLU A 142 -46.48 2.12 -40.17
CA GLU A 142 -47.41 1.31 -40.96
C GLU A 142 -48.87 1.73 -40.75
N ARG A 143 -49.30 1.93 -39.50
CA ARG A 143 -50.65 2.45 -39.19
C ARG A 143 -50.91 3.79 -39.88
N ARG A 144 -49.93 4.72 -39.85
CA ARG A 144 -50.03 6.00 -40.57
C ARG A 144 -50.14 5.81 -42.07
N ARG A 145 -49.31 4.95 -42.67
CA ARG A 145 -49.37 4.63 -44.12
C ARG A 145 -50.73 4.05 -44.52
N VAL A 146 -51.32 3.18 -43.70
CA VAL A 146 -52.65 2.60 -43.95
C VAL A 146 -53.75 3.68 -43.88
N LEU A 147 -53.69 4.57 -42.89
CA LEU A 147 -54.63 5.69 -42.79
C LEU A 147 -54.50 6.65 -43.98
N GLU A 148 -53.28 7.03 -44.37
CA GLU A 148 -53.04 7.84 -45.56
C GLU A 148 -53.56 7.17 -46.84
N ALA A 149 -53.40 5.84 -46.97
CA ALA A 149 -53.93 5.09 -48.10
C ALA A 149 -55.47 5.12 -48.13
N ARG A 150 -56.13 4.95 -46.97
CA ARG A 150 -57.59 5.09 -46.84
C ARG A 150 -58.06 6.50 -47.18
N GLU A 151 -57.40 7.54 -46.68
CA GLU A 151 -57.73 8.92 -47.01
C GLU A 151 -57.59 9.21 -48.51
N ARG A 152 -56.53 8.68 -49.15
CA ARG A 152 -56.36 8.80 -50.61
C ARG A 152 -57.48 8.09 -51.35
N GLU A 153 -57.86 6.88 -50.92
CA GLU A 153 -58.98 6.14 -51.50
C GLU A 153 -60.30 6.92 -51.35
N ASP A 154 -60.56 7.49 -50.19
CA ASP A 154 -61.77 8.29 -49.95
C ASP A 154 -61.78 9.58 -50.78
N ARG A 155 -60.62 10.24 -50.96
CA ARG A 155 -60.49 11.37 -51.90
C ARG A 155 -60.78 10.95 -53.34
N ILE A 156 -60.27 9.80 -53.79
CA ILE A 156 -60.55 9.27 -55.13
C ILE A 156 -62.05 8.95 -55.28
N ARG A 157 -62.67 8.33 -54.28
CA ARG A 157 -64.13 8.06 -54.28
C ARG A 157 -64.94 9.35 -54.33
N GLN A 158 -64.55 10.38 -53.58
CA GLN A 158 -65.19 11.70 -53.61
C GLN A 158 -65.03 12.37 -54.97
N GLN A 159 -63.84 12.33 -55.57
CA GLN A 159 -63.60 12.83 -56.93
C GLN A 159 -64.47 12.09 -57.95
N ALA A 160 -64.54 10.76 -57.87
CA ALA A 160 -65.40 9.96 -58.75
C ALA A 160 -66.89 10.33 -58.59
N ARG A 161 -67.38 10.53 -57.36
CA ARG A 161 -68.75 11.02 -57.12
C ARG A 161 -68.96 12.40 -57.73
N SER A 162 -68.02 13.33 -57.53
CA SER A 162 -68.13 14.68 -58.10
C SER A 162 -68.13 14.71 -59.63
N LEU A 163 -67.38 13.81 -60.28
CA LEU A 163 -67.40 13.65 -61.73
C LEU A 163 -68.72 13.06 -62.21
N VAL A 164 -69.26 12.05 -61.52
CA VAL A 164 -70.59 11.49 -61.82
C VAL A 164 -71.67 12.57 -61.67
N ASP A 165 -71.62 13.37 -60.60
CA ASP A 165 -72.56 14.48 -60.39
C ASP A 165 -72.43 15.56 -61.48
N GLN A 166 -71.20 15.90 -61.89
CA GLN A 166 -70.95 16.80 -63.01
C GLN A 166 -71.50 16.25 -64.33
N ASP A 167 -71.25 14.97 -64.62
CA ASP A 167 -71.75 14.31 -65.83
C ASP A 167 -73.28 14.25 -65.82
N LEU A 168 -73.90 13.91 -64.68
CA LEU A 168 -75.36 13.90 -64.53
C LEU A 168 -75.95 15.30 -64.74
N ASN A 169 -75.33 16.31 -64.14
CA ASN A 169 -75.77 17.70 -64.28
C ASN A 169 -75.55 18.22 -65.71
N SER A 170 -74.47 17.78 -66.37
CA SER A 170 -74.23 18.05 -67.79
C SER A 170 -75.29 17.40 -68.68
N GLN A 171 -75.70 16.16 -68.41
CA GLN A 171 -76.78 15.48 -69.11
C GLN A 171 -78.13 16.16 -68.90
N VAL A 172 -78.42 16.63 -67.68
CA VAL A 172 -79.62 17.42 -67.39
C VAL A 172 -79.58 18.75 -68.17
N LEU A 173 -78.43 19.42 -68.23
CA LEU A 173 -78.29 20.64 -69.02
C LEU A 173 -78.37 20.39 -70.52
N THR A 174 -77.85 19.28 -71.06
CA THR A 174 -78.00 18.94 -72.48
C THR A 174 -79.42 18.57 -72.83
N THR A 175 -80.11 17.78 -72.00
CA THR A 175 -81.53 17.46 -72.20
C THR A 175 -82.38 18.72 -72.12
N PHE A 176 -82.12 19.61 -71.16
CA PHE A 176 -82.79 20.91 -71.07
C PHE A 176 -82.47 21.82 -72.27
N ARG A 177 -81.22 21.80 -72.76
CA ARG A 177 -80.81 22.56 -73.96
C ARG A 177 -81.44 21.99 -75.22
N GLU A 178 -81.56 20.67 -75.35
CA GLU A 178 -82.26 20.00 -76.44
C GLU A 178 -83.77 20.27 -76.39
N GLU A 179 -84.40 20.28 -75.21
CA GLU A 179 -85.78 20.72 -75.04
C GLU A 179 -85.97 22.20 -75.40
N ALA A 180 -85.06 23.08 -74.98
CA ALA A 180 -85.07 24.48 -75.40
C ALA A 180 -84.84 24.64 -76.92
N SER A 181 -84.04 23.75 -77.52
CA SER A 181 -83.82 23.70 -78.98
C SER A 181 -85.05 23.23 -79.74
N ARG A 182 -85.91 22.39 -79.14
CA ARG A 182 -87.19 21.97 -79.72
C ARG A 182 -88.22 23.09 -79.79
N HIS A 183 -88.06 24.17 -79.01
CA HIS A 183 -88.97 25.31 -79.02
C HIS A 183 -88.62 26.42 -80.02
N HIS A 184 -87.44 26.36 -80.66
CA HIS A 184 -87.03 27.34 -81.67
C HIS A 184 -86.46 26.66 -82.93
N GLN A 185 -87.34 26.40 -83.89
CA GLN A 185 -87.00 26.33 -85.31
C GLN A 185 -88.05 27.13 -86.10
N PRO A 186 -87.62 27.87 -87.14
CA PRO A 186 -87.58 27.23 -88.46
C PRO A 186 -86.37 27.58 -89.37
N HIS A 187 -86.08 26.64 -90.30
CA HIS A 187 -85.51 26.70 -91.67
C HIS A 187 -84.38 27.71 -92.01
N ARG A 188 -83.29 27.38 -92.73
CA ARG A 188 -83.21 26.81 -94.09
C ARG A 188 -81.72 26.56 -94.52
N ASP A 189 -81.57 25.92 -95.69
CA ASP A 189 -80.38 25.38 -96.40
C ASP A 189 -79.20 26.33 -96.76
N GLY A 190 -78.03 25.72 -97.06
CA GLY A 190 -77.00 26.27 -97.97
C GLY A 190 -75.52 25.91 -97.67
N THR A 191 -74.90 25.07 -98.51
CA THR A 191 -73.43 24.85 -98.67
C THR A 191 -72.82 25.92 -99.64
N PRO A 192 -71.49 26.02 -99.98
CA PRO A 192 -70.26 25.28 -99.60
C PRO A 192 -68.94 26.11 -99.38
N GLN A 193 -67.84 25.40 -99.09
CA GLN A 193 -66.41 25.59 -99.51
C GLN A 193 -65.44 26.68 -98.96
N LEU A 194 -64.28 26.14 -98.52
CA LEU A 194 -62.85 26.46 -98.85
C LEU A 194 -61.97 27.38 -97.96
N SER A 195 -60.69 26.93 -97.92
CA SER A 195 -59.43 27.64 -97.60
C SER A 195 -59.06 27.70 -96.10
N SER A 196 -57.80 27.65 -95.62
CA SER A 196 -56.47 27.51 -96.22
C SER A 196 -55.41 27.39 -95.09
N GLN A 197 -54.36 26.58 -95.32
CA GLN A 197 -52.94 26.69 -94.87
C GLN A 197 -52.51 26.77 -93.37
N ARG A 198 -51.83 25.69 -92.92
CA ARG A 198 -50.39 25.53 -92.45
C ARG A 198 -49.78 26.49 -91.37
N PRO A 199 -48.58 26.23 -90.79
CA PRO A 199 -48.02 25.02 -90.13
C PRO A 199 -47.10 25.31 -88.88
N LEU A 200 -46.43 24.26 -88.36
CA LEU A 200 -45.07 24.18 -87.75
C LEU A 200 -44.82 24.16 -86.20
N LYS A 201 -43.93 23.19 -85.86
CA LYS A 201 -42.90 23.11 -84.78
C LYS A 201 -43.34 22.53 -83.43
N SER A 202 -43.00 21.27 -83.12
CA SER A 202 -41.68 20.71 -82.68
C SER A 202 -41.38 20.93 -81.20
N ILE A 203 -41.24 19.83 -80.45
CA ILE A 203 -40.30 19.51 -79.35
C ILE A 203 -40.72 18.06 -78.98
N LEU A 204 -40.12 16.99 -79.53
CA LEU A 204 -38.79 16.46 -79.24
C LEU A 204 -38.37 16.57 -77.77
N LYS A 205 -38.68 15.54 -76.98
CA LYS A 205 -37.65 14.85 -76.16
C LYS A 205 -38.11 13.44 -75.81
N LYS A 206 -37.25 12.49 -76.19
CA LYS A 206 -37.34 11.04 -75.98
C LYS A 206 -37.30 10.67 -74.48
N PRO A 207 -37.76 9.45 -74.14
CA PRO A 207 -37.59 8.85 -72.83
C PRO A 207 -36.13 8.44 -72.62
N ARG A 208 -35.64 8.51 -71.38
CA ARG A 208 -34.49 7.72 -70.94
C ARG A 208 -35.01 6.70 -69.94
N GLY A 209 -34.90 5.44 -70.34
CA GLY A 209 -35.03 4.32 -69.44
C GLY A 209 -33.69 3.91 -68.82
N ILE A 210 -33.82 2.86 -68.00
CA ILE A 210 -32.81 1.86 -67.63
C ILE A 210 -31.80 2.38 -66.58
N SER A 211 -31.45 1.68 -65.49
CA SER A 211 -31.49 0.25 -65.15
C SER A 211 -31.57 0.07 -63.63
N VAL A 212 -32.30 -0.96 -63.23
CA VAL A 212 -32.01 -1.75 -62.03
C VAL A 212 -30.74 -2.57 -62.30
N ASN A 213 -29.78 -2.57 -61.38
CA ASN A 213 -28.80 -3.66 -61.26
C ASN A 213 -29.01 -4.32 -59.91
N SER A 214 -29.41 -5.59 -59.98
CA SER A 214 -29.37 -6.60 -58.95
C SER A 214 -27.96 -7.22 -58.86
N ASP A 215 -27.53 -7.45 -57.63
CA ASP A 215 -26.64 -8.51 -57.13
C ASP A 215 -25.15 -8.59 -57.58
N GLY A 216 -24.24 -8.64 -56.59
CA GLY A 216 -22.83 -8.98 -56.81
C GLY A 216 -21.81 -8.69 -55.70
N ILE A 217 -22.04 -9.23 -54.50
CA ILE A 217 -21.13 -9.73 -53.44
C ILE A 217 -19.58 -9.44 -53.49
N THR A 218 -19.04 -9.12 -52.30
CA THR A 218 -17.67 -9.26 -51.71
C THR A 218 -16.54 -8.23 -51.90
N ALA A 219 -16.23 -7.60 -50.75
CA ALA A 219 -14.94 -7.51 -50.05
C ALA A 219 -13.70 -6.83 -50.68
N GLN A 220 -13.19 -5.88 -49.88
CA GLN A 220 -11.82 -5.39 -49.67
C GLN A 220 -11.65 -3.89 -50.04
N VAL A 221 -10.95 -2.99 -49.33
CA VAL A 221 -10.12 -2.96 -48.11
C VAL A 221 -9.71 -1.45 -47.96
N LEU A 222 -9.43 -0.98 -46.71
CA LEU A 222 -8.91 0.35 -46.28
C LEU A 222 -9.96 1.48 -46.18
N THR A 223 -10.13 2.15 -45.03
CA THR A 223 -9.09 2.70 -44.16
C THR A 223 -9.49 2.63 -42.67
N SER A 224 -8.52 2.18 -41.91
CA SER A 224 -8.41 2.14 -40.45
C SER A 224 -7.95 3.49 -39.92
N ASP A 225 -8.72 4.10 -39.02
CA ASP A 225 -8.22 5.12 -38.10
C ASP A 225 -7.68 4.40 -36.86
N ASP A 226 -6.42 4.00 -36.94
CA ASP A 226 -5.63 3.40 -35.87
C ASP A 226 -4.85 4.54 -35.19
N GLU A 227 -5.38 5.05 -34.07
CA GLU A 227 -4.73 6.09 -33.27
C GLU A 227 -3.48 5.50 -32.59
N THR A 228 -2.32 5.73 -33.20
CA THR A 228 -1.02 5.30 -32.66
C THR A 228 -0.59 6.14 -31.46
N LEU A 229 0.12 5.49 -30.53
CA LEU A 229 0.63 6.00 -29.26
C LEU A 229 1.69 7.13 -29.37
N ASP A 230 2.01 7.62 -30.57
CA ASP A 230 3.04 8.64 -30.80
C ASP A 230 2.51 10.09 -30.86
N ASP A 231 1.19 10.30 -30.97
CA ASP A 231 0.60 11.64 -31.02
C ASP A 231 0.45 12.34 -29.65
N ARG A 232 0.85 11.69 -28.55
CA ARG A 232 0.75 12.24 -27.20
C ARG A 232 1.97 13.06 -26.73
N LYS A 233 2.99 13.28 -27.57
CA LYS A 233 4.26 13.90 -27.09
C LYS A 233 4.39 15.41 -27.24
N ILE A 234 3.48 16.15 -27.88
CA ILE A 234 3.64 17.61 -27.98
C ILE A 234 2.29 18.33 -27.88
N LYS A 235 1.77 18.47 -26.65
CA LYS A 235 0.90 19.60 -26.31
C LYS A 235 1.36 20.21 -24.99
N ARG A 236 2.00 21.37 -25.11
CA ARG A 236 2.37 22.26 -24.01
C ARG A 236 1.09 22.71 -23.32
N VAL A 237 0.86 22.26 -22.10
CA VAL A 237 -0.13 22.89 -21.22
C VAL A 237 0.58 24.01 -20.47
N LYS A 238 0.22 25.24 -20.81
CA LYS A 238 0.66 26.45 -20.11
C LYS A 238 -0.15 26.52 -18.81
N VAL A 239 0.46 26.20 -17.68
CA VAL A 239 -0.12 26.45 -16.36
C VAL A 239 0.59 27.65 -15.75
N GLU A 240 -0.08 28.80 -15.79
CA GLU A 240 0.32 29.99 -15.06
C GLU A 240 -0.12 29.85 -13.60
N GLY A 241 0.83 29.98 -12.69
CA GLY A 241 0.63 30.68 -11.41
C GLY A 241 0.07 29.90 -10.22
N TYR A 242 0.90 29.85 -9.18
CA TYR A 242 0.61 29.65 -7.75
C TYR A 242 0.20 28.24 -7.27
N SER A 243 0.62 27.74 -6.10
CA SER A 243 1.82 27.83 -5.27
C SER A 243 1.52 26.94 -4.05
N ARG A 244 2.39 25.97 -3.77
CA ARG A 244 2.70 25.35 -2.46
C ARG A 244 1.55 25.02 -1.49
N SER A 245 1.46 23.74 -1.10
CA SER A 245 2.02 23.22 0.17
C SER A 245 1.39 21.88 0.55
N GLY A 246 2.17 21.02 1.21
CA GLY A 246 1.65 19.83 1.91
C GLY A 246 2.08 18.52 1.27
N GLY A 247 3.15 17.93 1.79
CA GLY A 247 3.85 16.81 1.20
C GLY A 247 3.09 15.49 1.18
N ALA A 248 3.32 14.73 0.11
CA ALA A 248 3.15 13.29 0.07
C ALA A 248 4.39 12.71 -0.63
N ARG A 249 5.23 12.01 0.14
CA ARG A 249 6.32 11.19 -0.39
C ARG A 249 5.70 10.01 -1.14
N ALA A 250 6.00 9.90 -2.43
CA ALA A 250 5.92 8.62 -3.13
C ALA A 250 7.11 7.73 -2.69
N PRO A 251 6.95 6.40 -2.60
CA PRO A 251 8.01 5.49 -2.25
C PRO A 251 8.83 5.14 -3.50
N ASP A 252 10.08 5.55 -3.55
CA ASP A 252 11.01 5.07 -4.56
C ASP A 252 11.62 3.72 -4.17
N VAL A 253 11.74 2.92 -5.21
CA VAL A 253 12.07 1.50 -5.27
C VAL A 253 13.56 1.27 -4.98
N LEU A 254 13.82 0.32 -4.07
CA LEU A 254 14.98 -0.58 -3.95
C LEU A 254 16.35 -0.10 -4.50
N ASP A 255 17.25 0.25 -3.58
CA ASP A 255 18.68 -0.05 -3.71
C ASP A 255 19.04 -1.16 -2.71
N LYS A 256 19.54 -2.28 -3.24
CA LYS A 256 20.17 -3.35 -2.47
C LYS A 256 21.65 -2.99 -2.38
N GLU A 257 22.24 -3.02 -1.18
CA GLU A 257 23.67 -2.81 -0.84
C GLU A 257 24.10 -1.49 -0.14
N ALA A 258 23.25 -0.85 0.67
CA ALA A 258 23.69 0.21 1.58
C ALA A 258 23.72 -0.25 3.06
N THR A 259 24.74 -1.04 3.45
CA THR A 259 25.15 -1.15 4.86
C THR A 259 25.93 0.09 5.28
N LEU A 260 25.24 1.05 5.91
CA LEU A 260 25.85 2.23 6.52
C LEU A 260 25.78 2.12 8.06
N PHE A 261 26.84 1.62 8.68
CA PHE A 261 27.14 1.87 10.09
C PHE A 261 28.32 2.84 10.16
N PRO A 262 28.19 4.05 10.74
CA PRO A 262 29.34 4.91 10.95
C PRO A 262 30.06 4.49 12.24
N TYR A 263 31.21 3.84 12.09
CA TYR A 263 32.25 3.81 13.13
C TYR A 263 32.73 5.25 13.38
N ARG A 264 32.65 5.74 14.62
CA ARG A 264 33.38 6.92 15.08
C ARG A 264 34.60 6.46 15.88
N GLU A 265 35.76 6.53 15.25
CA GLU A 265 37.04 6.56 15.96
C GLU A 265 37.26 7.98 16.50
N ASN A 266 37.36 8.12 17.82
CA ASN A 266 37.80 9.36 18.47
C ASN A 266 39.10 9.05 19.22
N ASN A 267 40.23 9.19 18.52
CA ASN A 267 41.53 9.40 19.14
C ASN A 267 41.68 10.90 19.44
N GLY A 268 41.64 11.26 20.72
CA GLY A 268 41.79 12.65 21.14
C GLY A 268 41.85 12.77 22.66
N ILE A 269 43.08 12.76 23.17
CA ILE A 269 43.44 12.98 24.57
C ILE A 269 42.95 14.38 25.00
N LEU A 270 42.08 14.45 26.01
CA LEU A 270 41.93 15.64 26.84
C LEU A 270 41.49 15.22 28.25
N ILE A 271 42.38 15.54 29.18
CA ILE A 271 42.32 15.25 30.61
C ILE A 271 41.23 16.11 31.25
N HIS A 272 40.17 15.51 31.77
CA HIS A 272 39.40 16.06 32.89
C HIS A 272 38.85 14.93 33.78
N THR A 273 39.30 14.97 35.03
CA THR A 273 38.94 14.23 36.26
C THR A 273 37.62 13.43 36.30
N PRO A 274 37.59 12.25 36.95
CA PRO A 274 36.37 11.44 37.08
C PRO A 274 35.44 12.04 38.14
N ARG A 275 34.24 12.46 37.73
CA ARG A 275 33.11 12.65 38.65
C ARG A 275 32.61 11.27 39.07
N SER A 276 32.60 11.01 40.38
CA SER A 276 32.01 9.80 40.98
C SER A 276 30.56 9.56 40.53
N PRO A 277 30.12 8.30 40.40
CA PRO A 277 28.78 7.97 39.97
C PRO A 277 27.75 8.39 41.03
N ARG A 278 26.74 9.16 40.60
CA ARG A 278 25.53 9.43 41.39
C ARG A 278 24.80 8.11 41.63
N THR A 279 24.48 7.85 42.90
CA THR A 279 23.58 6.78 43.32
C THR A 279 22.20 6.93 42.64
N PRO A 280 21.54 5.85 42.21
CA PRO A 280 20.19 5.91 41.70
C PRO A 280 19.23 6.26 42.86
N TRP A 281 18.39 7.26 42.61
CA TRP A 281 17.32 7.70 43.49
C TRP A 281 16.35 6.54 43.76
N THR A 282 16.18 6.18 45.04
CA THR A 282 15.05 5.36 45.48
C THR A 282 13.80 6.24 45.61
N PRO A 283 12.61 5.77 45.20
CA PRO A 283 11.37 6.51 45.44
C PRO A 283 11.06 6.54 46.94
N ARG A 284 10.85 7.75 47.48
CA ARG A 284 10.44 7.98 48.87
C ARG A 284 9.11 7.30 49.16
N THR A 285 9.07 6.43 50.16
CA THR A 285 7.83 6.01 50.81
C THR A 285 7.21 7.19 51.58
N PRO A 286 5.88 7.38 51.54
CA PRO A 286 5.22 8.40 52.34
C PRO A 286 5.23 8.00 53.83
N ARG A 287 5.80 8.86 54.68
CA ARG A 287 5.68 8.79 56.14
C ARG A 287 4.22 9.04 56.53
N THR A 288 3.58 8.07 57.16
CA THR A 288 2.40 8.30 57.98
C THR A 288 2.79 8.98 59.30
N PRO A 289 2.01 9.93 59.82
CA PRO A 289 2.21 10.46 61.16
C PRO A 289 1.66 9.46 62.19
N ARG A 290 2.53 8.95 63.08
CA ARG A 290 2.12 8.23 64.28
C ARG A 290 2.22 9.15 65.49
N THR A 291 1.13 9.21 66.23
CA THR A 291 0.90 9.84 67.53
C THR A 291 1.82 9.27 68.62
N PRO A 292 2.10 10.03 69.71
CA PRO A 292 2.91 9.56 70.83
C PRO A 292 2.02 8.91 71.89
N GLN A 293 2.02 7.58 71.98
CA GLN A 293 1.61 6.87 73.19
C GLN A 293 2.12 5.42 73.14
N GLU A 294 3.03 5.10 74.05
CA GLU A 294 3.31 3.81 74.73
C GLU A 294 4.80 3.68 75.03
N LEU A 295 5.19 4.39 76.09
CA LEU A 295 6.16 3.89 77.06
C LEU A 295 5.41 2.91 77.97
N GLN A 296 6.05 1.78 78.29
CA GLN A 296 5.56 0.56 79.01
C GLN A 296 5.34 -0.55 77.98
N SER A 297 6.06 -1.67 77.97
CA SER A 297 6.78 -2.39 79.02
C SER A 297 7.65 -3.47 78.36
N ALA A 298 8.89 -3.61 78.81
CA ALA A 298 9.72 -4.79 78.55
C ALA A 298 9.18 -6.00 79.32
N PRO A 299 9.40 -7.21 78.79
CA PRO A 299 10.31 -8.12 79.49
C PRO A 299 11.64 -8.33 78.73
#